data_AF-A0A9N9HFZ2-F1
#
_entry.id   AF-A0A9N9HFZ2-F1
#
_cell.length_a   1.000
_cell.length_b   1.000
_cell.length_c   1.000
_cell.angle_alpha   90.00
_cell.angle_beta   90.00
_cell.angle_gamma   90.00
#
_symmetry.space_group_name_H-M   'P 1'
#
loop_
_entity.id
_entity.type
_entity.pdbx_description
1 polymer ?
#
loop_
_entity_poly.entity_id
_entity_poly.type
_entity_poly.pdbx_seq_one_letter_code
_entity_poly.pdbx_strand_id
1 'polypeptide(L)'
;KLETQKCALILSRQLKMEHLEIIVKDCLNMPELFKPYDDALEILNNEKIESVNKAKELSQQKADTMEKIAWQLLHNSYSSFEEACSDSHSTKKKSEEKKAAEENQPSKITREVDETTIEELRDEYPDIYSEIQKAVYRIDYIPWQELKKKYIFAKLCISSDQNQSDGDEGISILDCLDKNKSEKDESADITYNILRKVNEKAQESSDDMFLKQLLEDNVNDTRVISVFFNEYENWKKFTFSKVAKRISQKVLNSDSANIAFIEKEFRQKVHDIKIANLETIRVEAESKYPE
;
A
#
# COMPACT_ATOMS: atom_id res chain seq x y z
N LYS A 1 -51.52 14.88 -37.21
CA LYS A 1 -50.42 14.40 -36.33
C LYS A 1 -49.25 13.89 -37.17
N LEU A 2 -49.44 12.89 -38.03
CA LEU A 2 -48.39 12.36 -38.92
C LEU A 2 -47.78 13.44 -39.85
N GLU A 3 -48.59 14.26 -40.52
CA GLU A 3 -48.09 15.37 -41.36
C GLU A 3 -47.32 16.44 -40.59
N THR A 4 -47.76 16.78 -39.37
CA THR A 4 -47.08 17.76 -38.51
C THR A 4 -45.70 17.26 -38.05
N GLN A 5 -45.57 15.95 -37.84
CA GLN A 5 -44.31 15.30 -37.45
C GLN A 5 -43.40 15.00 -38.64
N LYS A 6 -43.97 14.74 -39.84
CA LYS A 6 -43.24 14.76 -41.11
C LYS A 6 -42.60 16.14 -41.36
N CYS A 7 -43.36 17.22 -41.16
CA CYS A 7 -42.81 18.57 -41.23
C CYS A 7 -41.71 18.81 -40.17
N ALA A 8 -41.78 18.20 -38.99
CA ALA A 8 -40.75 18.34 -37.96
C ALA A 8 -39.41 17.65 -38.32
N LEU A 9 -39.45 16.49 -39.01
CA LEU A 9 -38.28 15.84 -39.60
C LEU A 9 -37.64 16.71 -40.69
N ILE A 10 -38.46 17.28 -41.57
CA ILE A 10 -38.03 18.05 -42.74
C ILE A 10 -37.53 19.46 -42.36
N LEU A 11 -38.16 20.12 -41.38
CA LEU A 11 -37.88 21.52 -41.03
C LEU A 11 -36.79 21.69 -39.95
N SER A 12 -36.50 20.66 -39.15
CA SER A 12 -35.57 20.79 -38.03
C SER A 12 -34.11 20.58 -38.46
N ARG A 13 -33.44 21.67 -38.83
CA ARG A 13 -31.97 21.70 -39.07
C ARG A 13 -31.12 21.41 -37.83
N GLN A 14 -31.73 21.23 -36.66
CA GLN A 14 -31.06 21.01 -35.36
C GLN A 14 -31.70 19.86 -34.57
N LEU A 15 -32.11 18.80 -35.27
CA LEU A 15 -32.68 17.62 -34.62
C LEU A 15 -31.63 16.92 -33.75
N LYS A 16 -31.96 16.61 -32.49
CA LYS A 16 -31.12 15.80 -31.60
C LYS A 16 -31.56 14.35 -31.65
N MET A 17 -30.67 13.41 -31.33
CA MET A 17 -30.98 11.97 -31.36
C MET A 17 -32.21 11.61 -30.53
N GLU A 18 -32.36 12.23 -29.35
CA GLU A 18 -33.50 12.02 -28.46
C GLU A 18 -34.83 12.43 -29.13
N HIS A 19 -34.81 13.50 -29.93
CA HIS A 19 -35.98 13.93 -30.69
C HIS A 19 -36.24 13.02 -31.90
N LEU A 20 -35.18 12.57 -32.58
CA LEU A 20 -35.29 11.65 -33.70
C LEU A 20 -35.88 10.30 -33.26
N GLU A 21 -35.48 9.82 -32.08
CA GLU A 21 -35.97 8.58 -31.50
C GLU A 21 -37.48 8.62 -31.25
N ILE A 22 -37.99 9.70 -30.64
CA ILE A 22 -39.43 9.89 -30.42
C ILE A 22 -40.20 9.90 -31.75
N ILE A 23 -39.68 10.62 -32.75
CA ILE A 23 -40.36 10.71 -34.05
C ILE A 23 -40.39 9.33 -34.74
N VAL A 24 -39.26 8.64 -34.79
CA VAL A 24 -39.14 7.37 -35.52
C VAL A 24 -39.84 6.23 -34.79
N LYS A 25 -39.65 6.10 -33.47
CA LYS A 25 -40.23 4.99 -32.68
C LYS A 25 -41.73 5.22 -32.42
N ASP A 26 -42.13 6.40 -31.94
CA ASP A 26 -43.51 6.61 -31.48
C ASP A 26 -44.45 7.09 -32.58
N CYS A 27 -43.93 7.81 -33.57
CA CYS A 27 -44.77 8.49 -34.56
C CYS A 27 -44.79 7.77 -35.91
N LEU A 28 -43.63 7.30 -36.35
CA LEU A 28 -43.50 6.55 -37.60
C LEU A 28 -43.55 5.04 -37.41
N ASN A 29 -43.43 4.54 -36.17
CA ASN A 29 -43.44 3.12 -35.84
C ASN A 29 -42.38 2.31 -36.61
N MET A 30 -41.15 2.86 -36.71
CA MET A 30 -40.00 2.23 -37.38
C MET A 30 -38.79 2.07 -36.44
N PRO A 31 -38.94 1.37 -35.30
CA PRO A 31 -37.86 1.23 -34.33
C PRO A 31 -36.62 0.51 -34.89
N GLU A 32 -36.77 -0.26 -35.98
CA GLU A 32 -35.67 -0.97 -36.63
C GLU A 32 -34.57 -0.05 -37.18
N LEU A 33 -34.89 1.21 -37.48
CA LEU A 33 -33.90 2.20 -37.93
C LEU A 33 -32.86 2.53 -36.86
N PHE A 34 -33.23 2.38 -35.58
CA PHE A 34 -32.31 2.60 -34.46
C PHE A 34 -31.45 1.37 -34.16
N LYS A 35 -31.76 0.20 -34.72
CA LYS A 35 -31.06 -1.03 -34.40
C LYS A 35 -29.53 -0.94 -34.59
N PRO A 36 -28.99 -0.42 -35.71
CA PRO A 36 -27.54 -0.28 -35.86
C PRO A 36 -26.90 0.65 -34.82
N TYR A 37 -27.62 1.70 -34.39
CA TYR A 37 -27.16 2.61 -33.35
C TYR A 37 -27.19 1.95 -31.96
N ASP A 38 -28.29 1.27 -31.63
CA ASP A 38 -28.47 0.56 -30.37
C ASP A 38 -27.44 -0.58 -30.24
N ASP A 39 -27.24 -1.37 -31.30
CA ASP A 39 -26.23 -2.44 -31.37
C ASP A 39 -24.80 -1.87 -31.17
N ALA A 40 -24.48 -0.73 -31.80
CA ALA A 40 -23.17 -0.09 -31.64
C ALA A 40 -22.93 0.43 -30.22
N LEU A 41 -23.96 0.98 -29.56
CA LEU A 41 -23.88 1.39 -28.16
C LEU A 41 -23.71 0.20 -27.22
N GLU A 42 -24.39 -0.91 -27.49
CA GLU A 42 -24.26 -2.13 -26.69
C GLU A 42 -22.84 -2.70 -26.77
N ILE A 43 -22.27 -2.80 -27.98
CA ILE A 43 -20.88 -3.23 -28.19
C ILE A 43 -19.92 -2.31 -27.43
N LEU A 44 -20.06 -1.00 -27.59
CA LEU A 44 -19.18 -0.03 -26.91
C LEU A 44 -19.30 -0.11 -25.38
N ASN A 45 -20.50 -0.35 -24.85
CA ASN A 45 -20.70 -0.52 -23.42
C ASN A 45 -20.04 -1.81 -22.90
N ASN A 46 -20.13 -2.91 -23.67
CA ASN A 46 -19.45 -4.16 -23.33
C ASN A 46 -17.92 -3.99 -23.34
N GLU A 47 -17.36 -3.33 -24.36
CA GLU A 47 -15.93 -3.01 -24.44
C GLU A 47 -15.46 -2.15 -23.24
N LYS A 48 -16.29 -1.18 -22.83
CA LYS A 48 -16.01 -0.35 -21.64
C LYS A 48 -15.97 -1.22 -20.38
N ILE A 49 -16.96 -2.09 -20.18
CA ILE A 49 -17.03 -2.96 -19.00
C ILE A 49 -15.78 -3.85 -18.94
N GLU A 50 -15.41 -4.47 -20.06
CA GLU A 50 -14.21 -5.30 -20.16
C GLU A 50 -12.94 -4.51 -19.84
N SER A 51 -12.80 -3.31 -20.42
CA SER A 51 -11.64 -2.44 -20.18
C SER A 51 -11.53 -1.99 -18.73
N VAL A 52 -12.65 -1.64 -18.08
CA VAL A 52 -12.69 -1.26 -16.66
C VAL A 52 -12.33 -2.45 -15.78
N ASN A 53 -12.85 -3.65 -16.07
CA ASN A 53 -12.54 -4.85 -15.30
C ASN A 53 -11.05 -5.21 -15.41
N LYS A 54 -10.50 -5.20 -16.63
CA LYS A 54 -9.07 -5.43 -16.88
C LYS A 54 -8.18 -4.43 -16.14
N ALA A 55 -8.56 -3.14 -16.15
CA ALA A 55 -7.83 -2.11 -15.41
C ALA A 55 -7.86 -2.38 -13.90
N LYS A 56 -9.04 -2.72 -13.34
CA LYS A 56 -9.18 -3.05 -11.91
C LYS A 56 -8.37 -4.28 -11.52
N GLU A 57 -8.40 -5.34 -12.32
CA GLU A 57 -7.63 -6.56 -12.08
C GLU A 57 -6.13 -6.29 -12.09
N LEU A 58 -5.65 -5.52 -13.07
CA LEU A 58 -4.23 -5.14 -13.13
C LEU A 58 -3.83 -4.31 -11.91
N SER A 59 -4.62 -3.30 -11.54
CA SER A 59 -4.34 -2.48 -10.35
C SER A 59 -4.35 -3.30 -9.07
N GLN A 60 -5.27 -4.26 -8.93
CA GLN A 60 -5.30 -5.17 -7.79
C GLN A 60 -4.05 -6.05 -7.76
N GLN A 61 -3.64 -6.61 -8.90
CA GLN A 61 -2.42 -7.40 -9.00
C GLN A 61 -1.19 -6.59 -8.59
N LYS A 62 -1.07 -5.34 -9.05
CA LYS A 62 0.01 -4.44 -8.65
C LYS A 62 -0.01 -4.12 -7.16
N ALA A 63 -1.19 -3.83 -6.60
CA ALA A 63 -1.36 -3.57 -5.18
C ALA A 63 -0.94 -4.77 -4.32
N ASP A 64 -1.39 -5.98 -4.68
CA ASP A 64 -1.02 -7.22 -3.99
C ASP A 64 0.48 -7.51 -4.11
N THR A 65 1.07 -7.21 -5.27
CA THR A 65 2.51 -7.38 -5.50
C THR A 65 3.32 -6.39 -4.66
N MET A 66 2.88 -5.14 -4.57
CA MET A 66 3.52 -4.13 -3.73
C MET A 66 3.47 -4.51 -2.24
N GLU A 67 2.37 -5.10 -1.77
CA GLU A 67 2.29 -5.66 -0.41
C GLU A 67 3.31 -6.77 -0.19
N LYS A 68 3.45 -7.69 -1.16
CA LYS A 68 4.45 -8.78 -1.09
C LYS A 68 5.87 -8.23 -1.05
N ILE A 69 6.18 -7.20 -1.85
CA ILE A 69 7.47 -6.51 -1.83
C ILE A 69 7.77 -5.96 -0.44
N ALA A 70 6.79 -5.33 0.22
CA ALA A 70 6.97 -4.82 1.58
C ALA A 70 7.33 -5.93 2.57
N TRP A 71 6.62 -7.06 2.52
CA TRP A 71 6.91 -8.22 3.37
C TRP A 71 8.25 -8.89 3.04
N GLN A 72 8.62 -8.97 1.77
CA GLN A 72 9.90 -9.52 1.33
C GLN A 72 11.07 -8.64 1.77
N LEU A 73 10.97 -7.32 1.62
CA LEU A 73 11.98 -6.37 2.13
C LEU A 73 12.13 -6.47 3.65
N LEU A 74 11.02 -6.60 4.38
CA LEU A 74 11.06 -6.85 5.82
C LEU A 74 11.82 -8.15 6.12
N HIS A 75 11.42 -9.25 5.49
CA HIS A 75 12.06 -10.55 5.71
C HIS A 75 13.56 -10.48 5.41
N ASN A 76 13.97 -9.91 4.28
CA ASN A 76 15.37 -9.79 3.89
C ASN A 76 16.18 -8.92 4.87
N SER A 77 15.55 -7.93 5.51
CA SER A 77 16.23 -7.02 6.44
C SER A 77 16.41 -7.64 7.82
N TYR A 78 15.48 -8.49 8.26
CA TYR A 78 15.41 -8.98 9.64
C TYR A 78 15.56 -10.51 9.76
N SER A 79 15.72 -11.26 8.67
CA SER A 79 15.80 -12.74 8.68
C SER A 79 16.87 -13.26 9.63
N SER A 80 18.09 -12.69 9.61
CA SER A 80 19.17 -13.11 10.51
C SER A 80 18.82 -12.92 11.99
N PHE A 81 18.04 -11.87 12.31
CA PHE A 81 17.54 -11.64 13.66
C PHE A 81 16.44 -12.63 14.06
N GLU A 82 15.50 -12.89 13.13
CA GLU A 82 14.43 -13.87 13.33
C GLU A 82 14.98 -15.29 13.51
N GLU A 83 15.99 -15.68 12.73
CA GLU A 83 16.67 -16.98 12.80
C GLU A 83 17.41 -17.17 14.12
N ALA A 84 18.23 -16.20 14.51
CA ALA A 84 18.97 -16.24 15.78
C ALA A 84 18.04 -16.38 17.00
N CYS A 85 16.87 -15.72 16.97
CA CYS A 85 15.88 -15.84 18.03
C CYS A 85 15.10 -17.16 17.97
N SER A 86 14.90 -17.73 16.78
CA SER A 86 14.17 -18.98 16.57
C SER A 86 14.89 -20.21 17.12
N ASP A 87 16.23 -20.25 16.99
CA ASP A 87 17.03 -21.37 17.50
C ASP A 87 17.06 -21.41 19.03
N SER A 88 17.03 -20.24 19.68
CA SER A 88 17.03 -20.09 21.14
C SER A 88 15.70 -20.44 21.82
N HIS A 89 14.58 -20.40 21.09
CA HIS A 89 13.22 -20.65 21.61
C HIS A 89 12.70 -22.09 21.41
N SER A 90 13.57 -23.05 21.08
CA SER A 90 13.20 -24.46 20.84
C SER A 90 12.93 -25.31 22.10
N THR A 91 12.95 -24.73 23.31
CA THR A 91 12.48 -25.44 24.52
C THR A 91 11.23 -24.81 25.14
N LYS A 92 10.11 -25.54 24.97
CA LYS A 92 8.87 -25.52 25.77
C LYS A 92 7.95 -24.28 25.64
N LYS A 93 7.04 -24.36 24.66
CA LYS A 93 5.66 -23.79 24.58
C LYS A 93 5.40 -23.13 23.22
N LYS A 94 5.33 -23.94 22.17
CA LYS A 94 4.77 -23.51 20.86
C LYS A 94 3.94 -24.64 20.29
N SER A 95 2.73 -24.86 20.83
CA SER A 95 1.76 -25.75 20.20
C SER A 95 0.32 -25.21 20.16
N GLU A 96 -0.01 -24.11 20.81
CA GLU A 96 -1.40 -23.61 20.82
C GLU A 96 -1.56 -22.15 20.34
N GLU A 97 -0.65 -21.22 20.67
CA GLU A 97 -0.76 -19.81 20.21
C GLU A 97 -0.26 -19.55 18.77
N LYS A 98 0.48 -20.50 18.18
CA LYS A 98 1.00 -20.35 16.81
C LYS A 98 -0.11 -20.35 15.75
N LYS A 99 -1.25 -20.99 16.03
CA LYS A 99 -2.39 -21.07 15.10
C LYS A 99 -3.20 -19.78 14.96
N ALA A 100 -3.21 -18.91 15.98
CA ALA A 100 -3.96 -17.65 15.94
C ALA A 100 -3.15 -16.46 15.39
N ALA A 101 -1.80 -16.55 15.40
CA ALA A 101 -0.93 -15.53 14.82
C ALA A 101 -0.66 -15.75 13.32
N GLU A 102 -0.73 -16.99 12.84
CA GLU A 102 -0.61 -17.35 11.42
C GLU A 102 -1.81 -16.90 10.57
N GLU A 103 -2.95 -16.55 11.18
CA GLU A 103 -4.16 -16.11 10.47
C GLU A 103 -4.12 -14.63 9.99
N ASN A 104 -3.14 -13.84 10.44
CA ASN A 104 -3.00 -12.42 10.07
C ASN A 104 -1.74 -12.09 9.27
N GLN A 105 -0.88 -13.08 9.00
CA GLN A 105 0.12 -12.96 7.95
C GLN A 105 -0.50 -13.45 6.65
N PRO A 106 -0.27 -12.81 5.50
CA PRO A 106 -0.45 -13.49 4.23
C PRO A 106 0.42 -14.76 4.32
N SER A 107 -0.27 -15.88 4.38
CA SER A 107 0.22 -17.21 4.63
C SER A 107 1.42 -17.50 3.74
N LYS A 108 2.64 -17.53 4.34
CA LYS A 108 3.87 -18.02 3.71
C LYS A 108 4.19 -17.22 2.44
N ILE A 109 5.26 -16.39 2.43
CA ILE A 109 5.83 -15.85 1.17
C ILE A 109 6.11 -17.06 0.27
N THR A 110 5.16 -17.43 -0.58
CA THR A 110 5.15 -18.75 -1.24
C THR A 110 5.86 -18.67 -2.58
N ARG A 111 6.10 -17.44 -3.04
CA ARG A 111 7.01 -17.07 -4.13
C ARG A 111 7.56 -15.69 -3.82
N GLU A 112 8.88 -15.58 -3.75
CA GLU A 112 9.56 -14.29 -3.81
C GLU A 112 9.15 -13.57 -5.10
N VAL A 113 8.93 -12.26 -4.99
CA VAL A 113 8.79 -11.39 -6.15
C VAL A 113 10.17 -11.26 -6.78
N ASP A 114 10.26 -11.46 -8.09
CA ASP A 114 11.51 -11.36 -8.83
C ASP A 114 11.98 -9.90 -8.93
N GLU A 115 13.29 -9.69 -9.05
CA GLU A 115 13.88 -8.35 -9.04
C GLU A 115 13.37 -7.47 -10.18
N THR A 116 13.06 -8.04 -11.36
CA THR A 116 12.53 -7.29 -12.51
C THR A 116 11.19 -6.65 -12.14
N THR A 117 10.27 -7.43 -11.56
CA THR A 117 8.98 -6.93 -11.09
C THR A 117 9.14 -5.86 -9.99
N ILE A 118 10.15 -6.00 -9.13
CA ILE A 118 10.46 -5.01 -8.08
C ILE A 118 10.95 -3.70 -8.72
N GLU A 119 11.81 -3.77 -9.72
CA GLU A 119 12.32 -2.60 -10.46
C GLU A 119 11.19 -1.88 -11.22
N GLU A 120 10.35 -2.63 -11.95
CA GLU A 120 9.21 -2.05 -12.69
C GLU A 120 8.25 -1.29 -11.77
N LEU A 121 7.85 -1.88 -10.63
CA LEU A 121 6.94 -1.23 -9.68
C LEU A 121 7.59 -0.09 -8.90
N ARG A 122 8.91 -0.14 -8.70
CA ARG A 122 9.69 0.94 -8.08
C ARG A 122 9.73 2.16 -8.99
N ASP A 123 9.89 1.96 -10.29
CA ASP A 123 9.90 3.03 -11.28
C ASP A 123 8.50 3.61 -11.48
N GLU A 124 7.46 2.78 -11.45
CA GLU A 124 6.07 3.22 -11.59
C GLU A 124 5.54 3.93 -10.33
N TYR A 125 5.93 3.49 -9.13
CA TYR A 125 5.45 4.05 -7.85
C TYR A 125 6.60 4.42 -6.89
N PRO A 126 7.49 5.36 -7.25
CA PRO A 126 8.70 5.66 -6.48
C PRO A 126 8.41 6.17 -5.06
N ASP A 127 7.35 6.99 -4.91
CA ASP A 127 6.96 7.52 -3.60
C ASP A 127 6.42 6.43 -2.66
N ILE A 128 5.65 5.49 -3.19
CA ILE A 128 5.10 4.35 -2.45
C ILE A 128 6.25 3.42 -2.05
N TYR A 129 7.16 3.14 -2.98
CA TYR A 129 8.33 2.30 -2.71
C TYR A 129 9.25 2.93 -1.64
N SER A 130 9.49 4.23 -1.70
CA SER A 130 10.26 4.96 -0.67
C SER A 130 9.60 4.85 0.72
N GLU A 131 8.27 4.88 0.77
CA GLU A 131 7.53 4.70 2.02
C GLU A 131 7.67 3.27 2.59
N ILE A 132 7.69 2.24 1.74
CA ILE A 132 7.98 0.86 2.14
C ILE A 132 9.37 0.80 2.78
N GLN A 133 10.39 1.31 2.10
CA GLN A 133 11.76 1.31 2.61
C GLN A 133 11.86 2.01 3.97
N LYS A 134 11.25 3.19 4.11
CA LYS A 134 11.22 3.91 5.39
C LYS A 134 10.57 3.10 6.49
N ALA A 135 9.45 2.44 6.21
CA ALA A 135 8.75 1.62 7.19
C ALA A 135 9.53 0.36 7.58
N VAL A 136 10.30 -0.23 6.66
CA VAL A 136 11.13 -1.41 6.93
C VAL A 136 12.39 -1.03 7.72
N TYR A 137 13.12 0.01 7.30
CA TYR A 137 14.41 0.37 7.90
C TYR A 137 14.28 1.21 9.18
N ARG A 138 13.10 1.77 9.44
CA ARG A 138 12.80 2.54 10.66
C ARG A 138 11.47 2.09 11.26
N ILE A 139 11.58 1.39 12.37
CA ILE A 139 10.45 0.93 13.18
C ILE A 139 9.86 2.13 13.91
N ASP A 140 8.81 2.69 13.32
CA ASP A 140 8.02 3.77 13.92
C ASP A 140 7.02 3.22 14.94
N TYR A 141 7.56 2.71 16.05
CA TYR A 141 6.81 2.14 17.15
C TYR A 141 7.40 2.62 18.47
N ILE A 142 6.61 3.36 19.25
CA ILE A 142 7.11 4.03 20.46
C ILE A 142 7.78 3.05 21.44
N PRO A 143 7.20 1.87 21.77
CA PRO A 143 7.87 0.92 22.65
C PRO A 143 9.23 0.46 22.12
N TRP A 144 9.36 0.23 20.82
CA TRP A 144 10.63 -0.09 20.17
C TRP A 144 11.66 1.04 20.32
N GLN A 145 11.26 2.28 19.99
CA GLN A 145 12.14 3.43 20.03
C GLN A 145 12.64 3.71 21.45
N GLU A 146 11.76 3.60 22.44
CA GLU A 146 12.13 3.77 23.85
C GLU A 146 13.04 2.63 24.33
N LEU A 147 12.78 1.39 23.93
CA LEU A 147 13.64 0.26 24.26
C LEU A 147 15.05 0.43 23.66
N LYS A 148 15.15 0.82 22.38
CA LYS A 148 16.42 1.11 21.70
C LYS A 148 17.20 2.21 22.42
N LYS A 149 16.56 3.34 22.77
CA LYS A 149 17.20 4.43 23.54
C LYS A 149 17.72 3.96 24.89
N LYS A 150 16.91 3.19 25.64
CA LYS A 150 17.32 2.68 26.96
C LYS A 150 18.52 1.73 26.85
N TYR A 151 18.55 0.87 25.84
CA TYR A 151 19.70 0.00 25.58
C TYR A 151 20.97 0.81 25.27
N ILE A 152 20.86 1.80 24.38
CA ILE A 152 21.97 2.69 24.03
C ILE A 152 22.47 3.44 25.27
N PHE A 153 21.56 3.94 26.10
CA PHE A 153 21.90 4.60 27.36
C PHE A 153 22.67 3.66 28.30
N ALA A 154 22.17 2.45 28.53
CA ALA A 154 22.85 1.46 29.37
C ALA A 154 24.26 1.13 28.84
N LYS A 155 24.41 0.96 27.52
CA LYS A 155 25.72 0.72 26.89
C LYS A 155 26.68 1.89 27.09
N LEU A 156 26.19 3.14 27.01
CA LEU A 156 27.00 4.33 27.26
C LEU A 156 27.48 4.41 28.72
N CYS A 157 26.62 4.08 29.69
CA CYS A 157 26.99 4.07 31.11
C CYS A 157 28.08 3.04 31.43
N ILE A 158 27.96 1.82 30.90
CA ILE A 158 28.97 0.77 31.09
C ILE A 158 30.30 1.18 30.44
N SER A 159 30.26 1.81 29.27
CA SER A 159 31.45 2.28 28.57
C SER A 159 32.16 3.44 29.30
N SER A 160 31.44 4.24 30.10
CA SER A 160 32.05 5.27 30.95
C SER A 160 32.69 4.70 32.21
N ASP A 161 32.09 3.67 32.83
CA ASP A 161 32.60 3.05 34.06
C ASP A 161 33.87 2.23 33.82
N GLN A 162 34.00 1.59 32.65
CA GLN A 162 35.24 0.88 32.26
C GLN A 162 36.48 1.78 32.13
N ASN A 163 36.30 3.10 32.04
CA ASN A 163 37.41 4.05 32.04
C ASN A 163 37.77 4.57 33.45
N GLN A 164 37.09 4.10 34.52
CA GLN A 164 37.28 4.62 35.89
C GLN A 164 37.39 3.59 37.03
N SER A 165 37.35 2.27 36.79
CA SER A 165 37.42 1.30 37.91
C SER A 165 38.15 -0.01 37.58
N ASP A 166 39.22 -0.28 38.33
CA ASP A 166 39.92 -1.56 38.50
C ASP A 166 39.24 -2.45 39.58
N GLY A 167 37.94 -2.28 39.79
CA GLY A 167 37.14 -2.94 40.83
C GLY A 167 36.05 -3.84 40.26
N ASP A 168 36.21 -5.13 40.53
CA ASP A 168 35.40 -6.27 40.09
C ASP A 168 33.98 -6.26 40.69
N GLU A 169 32.98 -5.82 39.90
CA GLU A 169 31.58 -6.27 39.93
C GLU A 169 30.84 -5.70 38.71
N GLY A 170 30.63 -6.54 37.68
CA GLY A 170 30.03 -6.12 36.41
C GLY A 170 28.59 -5.63 36.58
N ILE A 171 28.35 -4.36 36.27
CA ILE A 171 27.01 -3.78 36.22
C ILE A 171 26.24 -4.43 35.06
N SER A 172 25.16 -5.14 35.37
CA SER A 172 24.28 -5.75 34.36
C SER A 172 23.50 -4.67 33.60
N ILE A 173 23.42 -4.77 32.27
CA ILE A 173 22.63 -3.87 31.41
C ILE A 173 21.18 -3.78 31.92
N LEU A 174 20.62 -4.89 32.42
CA LEU A 174 19.27 -4.96 32.99
C LEU A 174 19.11 -4.07 34.23
N ASP A 175 20.13 -3.99 35.09
CA ASP A 175 20.07 -3.17 36.31
C ASP A 175 20.12 -1.67 35.99
N CYS A 176 20.76 -1.29 34.88
CA CYS A 176 20.74 0.07 34.35
C CYS A 176 19.38 0.46 33.75
N LEU A 177 18.62 -0.49 33.20
CA LEU A 177 17.30 -0.24 32.61
C LEU A 177 16.26 0.14 33.68
N ASP A 178 16.43 -0.32 34.92
CA ASP A 178 15.50 -0.11 36.04
C ASP A 178 15.79 1.13 36.91
N LYS A 179 17.00 1.71 36.84
CA LYS A 179 17.49 2.73 37.81
C LYS A 179 17.16 4.19 37.50
N ASN A 180 16.24 4.52 36.59
CA ASN A 180 15.94 5.91 36.19
C ASN A 180 15.07 6.73 37.18
N LYS A 181 15.42 6.76 38.47
CA LYS A 181 14.89 7.74 39.44
C LYS A 181 15.93 8.08 40.50
N SER A 182 16.49 9.29 40.41
CA SER A 182 16.97 10.16 41.50
C SER A 182 18.38 10.71 41.26
N GLU A 183 18.49 12.00 40.93
CA GLU A 183 19.23 13.04 41.69
C GLU A 183 19.36 14.35 40.88
N LYS A 184 19.08 15.47 41.54
CA LYS A 184 19.03 16.83 40.99
C LYS A 184 20.17 17.67 41.56
N ASP A 185 20.87 18.40 40.68
CA ASP A 185 20.94 19.88 40.63
C ASP A 185 22.22 20.47 40.00
N GLU A 186 23.23 19.66 39.68
CA GLU A 186 24.26 19.99 38.65
C GLU A 186 24.08 19.15 37.36
N SER A 187 23.08 18.27 37.38
CA SER A 187 22.89 17.22 36.39
C SER A 187 22.10 17.64 35.16
N ALA A 188 21.54 18.84 35.07
CA ALA A 188 20.66 19.21 33.95
C ALA A 188 21.41 19.28 32.61
N ASP A 189 22.57 19.94 32.55
CA ASP A 189 23.38 20.02 31.32
C ASP A 189 24.03 18.68 30.96
N ILE A 190 24.43 17.90 31.95
CA ILE A 190 24.98 16.55 31.75
C ILE A 190 23.89 15.61 31.25
N THR A 191 22.71 15.64 31.87
CA THR A 191 21.53 14.86 31.47
C THR A 191 21.07 15.25 30.08
N TYR A 192 21.03 16.55 29.76
CA TYR A 192 20.70 17.05 28.43
C TYR A 192 21.71 16.55 27.38
N ASN A 193 23.01 16.63 27.67
CA ASN A 193 24.06 16.15 26.76
C ASN A 193 24.03 14.62 26.56
N ILE A 194 23.74 13.85 27.62
CA ILE A 194 23.60 12.39 27.52
C ILE A 194 22.34 12.02 26.73
N LEU A 195 21.19 12.63 27.04
CA LEU A 195 19.94 12.42 26.30
C LEU A 195 20.10 12.78 24.82
N ARG A 196 20.80 13.88 24.51
CA ARG A 196 21.11 14.25 23.14
C ARG A 196 21.95 13.18 22.45
N LYS A 197 23.04 12.71 23.07
CA LYS A 197 23.89 11.63 22.52
C LYS A 197 23.13 10.32 22.32
N VAL A 198 22.24 9.95 23.25
CA VAL A 198 21.38 8.77 23.13
C VAL A 198 20.45 8.91 21.93
N ASN A 199 19.80 10.06 21.78
CA ASN A 199 18.92 10.32 20.64
C ASN A 199 19.67 10.33 19.31
N GLU A 200 20.84 10.97 19.25
CA GLU A 200 21.71 10.97 18.07
C GLU A 200 22.07 9.54 17.67
N LYS A 201 22.61 8.73 18.60
CA LYS A 201 22.94 7.33 18.34
C LYS A 201 21.74 6.46 17.96
N ALA A 202 20.58 6.71 18.57
CA ALA A 202 19.37 5.96 18.26
C ALA A 202 18.85 6.23 16.83
N GLN A 203 19.14 7.42 16.30
CA GLN A 203 18.76 7.85 14.95
C GLN A 203 19.84 7.56 13.89
N GLU A 204 21.08 7.37 14.30
CA GLU A 204 22.24 7.16 13.42
C GLU A 204 22.16 5.85 12.64
N SER A 205 21.77 4.75 13.29
CA SER A 205 21.62 3.44 12.66
C SER A 205 20.17 3.11 12.32
N SER A 206 19.97 2.50 11.14
CA SER A 206 18.72 1.82 10.81
C SER A 206 18.46 0.67 11.78
N ASP A 207 17.20 0.27 11.93
CA ASP A 207 16.83 -0.72 12.94
C ASP A 207 17.33 -2.14 12.60
N ASP A 208 17.47 -2.48 11.32
CA ASP A 208 18.09 -3.72 10.87
C ASP A 208 19.59 -3.78 11.23
N MET A 209 20.31 -2.67 11.04
CA MET A 209 21.72 -2.55 11.41
C MET A 209 21.90 -2.56 12.92
N PHE A 210 21.03 -1.87 13.65
CA PHE A 210 21.02 -1.89 15.11
C PHE A 210 20.83 -3.32 15.65
N LEU A 211 19.90 -4.09 15.09
CA LEU A 211 19.67 -5.47 15.54
C LEU A 211 20.82 -6.42 15.22
N LYS A 212 21.50 -6.25 14.07
CA LYS A 212 22.74 -6.99 13.78
C LYS A 212 23.79 -6.72 14.85
N GLN A 213 24.01 -5.44 15.17
CA GLN A 213 24.92 -5.06 16.25
C GLN A 213 24.47 -5.59 17.61
N LEU A 214 23.17 -5.57 17.91
CA LEU A 214 22.63 -6.12 19.16
C LEU A 214 22.97 -7.60 19.30
N LEU A 215 22.84 -8.40 18.24
CA LEU A 215 23.20 -9.82 18.27
C LEU A 215 24.70 -10.03 18.51
N GLU A 216 25.54 -9.23 17.86
CA GLU A 216 27.00 -9.27 18.02
C GLU A 216 27.46 -8.84 19.43
N ASP A 217 26.82 -7.82 20.01
CA ASP A 217 27.15 -7.30 21.33
C ASP A 217 26.69 -8.22 22.47
N ASN A 218 25.62 -9.00 22.26
CA ASN A 218 24.93 -9.75 23.32
C ASN A 218 24.92 -11.26 23.06
N VAL A 219 25.96 -11.82 22.43
CA VAL A 219 26.09 -13.25 22.10
C VAL A 219 25.78 -14.17 23.30
N ASN A 220 26.03 -13.70 24.53
CA ASN A 220 25.80 -14.46 25.76
C ASN A 220 24.56 -14.01 26.57
N ASP A 221 23.89 -12.90 26.22
CA ASP A 221 22.72 -12.39 26.94
C ASP A 221 21.44 -12.53 26.11
N THR A 222 20.87 -13.73 26.19
CA THR A 222 19.61 -14.08 25.52
C THR A 222 18.41 -13.32 26.07
N ARG A 223 18.49 -12.73 27.27
CA ARG A 223 17.37 -11.99 27.87
C ARG A 223 17.15 -10.68 27.14
N VAL A 224 18.20 -9.91 26.90
CA VAL A 224 18.12 -8.66 26.15
C VAL A 224 17.56 -8.92 24.74
N ILE A 225 18.10 -9.93 24.04
CA ILE A 225 17.63 -10.31 22.70
C ILE A 225 16.14 -10.68 22.71
N SER A 226 15.68 -11.42 23.72
CA SER A 226 14.27 -11.82 23.82
C SER A 226 13.30 -10.64 24.00
N VAL A 227 13.70 -9.58 24.71
CA VAL A 227 12.88 -8.38 24.91
C VAL A 227 12.72 -7.62 23.59
N PHE A 228 13.82 -7.45 22.84
CA PHE A 228 13.76 -6.84 21.52
C PHE A 228 12.95 -7.67 20.52
N PHE A 229 13.09 -9.00 20.55
CA PHE A 229 12.33 -9.88 19.67
C PHE A 229 10.82 -9.79 19.91
N ASN A 230 10.38 -9.72 21.17
CA ASN A 230 8.96 -9.56 21.50
C ASN A 230 8.39 -8.22 21.00
N GLU A 231 9.12 -7.11 21.18
CA GLU A 231 8.69 -5.81 20.68
C GLU A 231 8.68 -5.74 19.14
N TYR A 232 9.66 -6.37 18.49
CA TYR A 232 9.69 -6.54 17.04
C TYR A 232 8.48 -7.32 16.53
N GLU A 233 8.14 -8.47 17.12
CA GLU A 233 6.98 -9.27 16.75
C GLU A 233 5.67 -8.51 16.95
N ASN A 234 5.55 -7.75 18.04
CA ASN A 234 4.41 -6.87 18.29
C ASN A 234 4.27 -5.80 17.19
N TRP A 235 5.35 -5.10 16.86
CA TRP A 235 5.35 -4.12 15.77
C TRP A 235 4.99 -4.75 14.43
N LYS A 236 5.62 -5.88 14.07
CA LYS A 236 5.38 -6.62 12.83
C LYS A 236 3.90 -7.00 12.70
N LYS A 237 3.31 -7.52 13.78
CA LYS A 237 1.91 -7.96 13.81
C LYS A 237 0.91 -6.80 13.75
N PHE A 238 1.10 -5.75 14.56
CA PHE A 238 0.06 -4.74 14.78
C PHE A 238 0.24 -3.44 13.99
N THR A 239 1.48 -3.10 13.65
CA THR A 239 1.84 -1.83 13.01
C THR A 239 2.25 -2.06 11.56
N PHE A 240 3.25 -2.91 11.31
CA PHE A 240 3.75 -3.14 9.95
C PHE A 240 2.68 -3.73 9.04
N SER A 241 1.86 -4.68 9.52
CA SER A 241 0.74 -5.24 8.77
C SER A 241 -0.26 -4.19 8.29
N LYS A 242 -0.53 -3.15 9.09
CA LYS A 242 -1.40 -2.02 8.71
C LYS A 242 -0.71 -1.13 7.68
N VAL A 243 0.59 -0.92 7.83
CA VAL A 243 1.39 -0.15 6.87
C VAL A 243 1.38 -0.84 5.51
N ALA A 244 1.63 -2.15 5.45
CA ALA A 244 1.59 -2.96 4.23
C ALA A 244 0.22 -2.86 3.53
N LYS A 245 -0.88 -3.04 4.26
CA LYS A 245 -2.24 -2.88 3.69
C LYS A 245 -2.52 -1.47 3.16
N ARG A 246 -2.04 -0.45 3.88
CA ARG A 246 -2.18 0.96 3.45
C ARG A 246 -1.40 1.24 2.17
N ILE A 247 -0.23 0.64 1.99
CA ILE A 247 0.56 0.72 0.76
C ILE A 247 -0.22 0.14 -0.43
N SER A 248 -0.82 -1.04 -0.28
CA SER A 248 -1.68 -1.65 -1.30
C SER A 248 -2.81 -0.71 -1.72
N GLN A 249 -3.47 -0.07 -0.73
CA GLN A 249 -4.54 0.89 -1.01
C GLN A 249 -4.04 2.14 -1.75
N LYS A 250 -2.82 2.61 -1.49
CA LYS A 250 -2.24 3.76 -2.20
C LYS A 250 -2.01 3.45 -3.68
N VAL A 251 -1.59 2.23 -4.02
CA VAL A 251 -1.47 1.78 -5.42
C VAL A 251 -2.82 1.82 -6.11
N LEU A 252 -3.85 1.22 -5.50
CA LEU A 252 -5.23 1.24 -6.03
C LEU A 252 -5.75 2.66 -6.27
N ASN A 253 -5.47 3.57 -5.34
CA ASN A 253 -5.90 4.96 -5.44
C ASN A 253 -5.13 5.70 -6.56
N SER A 254 -3.84 5.42 -6.73
CA SER A 254 -3.02 6.02 -7.79
C SER A 254 -3.51 5.62 -9.18
N ASP A 255 -3.95 4.38 -9.33
CA ASP A 255 -4.45 3.85 -10.60
C ASP A 255 -5.90 4.24 -10.92
N SER A 256 -6.61 4.86 -9.98
CA SER A 256 -7.99 5.32 -10.21
C SER A 256 -8.13 6.28 -11.40
N ALA A 257 -7.05 6.99 -11.73
CA ALA A 257 -6.96 7.86 -12.91
C ALA A 257 -7.18 7.09 -14.23
N ASN A 258 -6.74 5.83 -14.32
CA ASN A 258 -6.92 5.00 -15.52
C ASN A 258 -8.40 4.70 -15.77
N ILE A 259 -9.16 4.42 -14.72
CA ILE A 259 -10.61 4.20 -14.82
C ILE A 259 -11.31 5.49 -15.28
N ALA A 260 -10.94 6.64 -14.71
CA ALA A 260 -11.48 7.93 -15.12
C ALA A 260 -11.18 8.25 -16.60
N PHE A 261 -9.99 7.86 -17.08
CA PHE A 261 -9.62 7.99 -18.48
C PHE A 261 -10.50 7.12 -19.40
N ILE A 262 -10.69 5.84 -19.06
CA ILE A 262 -11.59 4.93 -19.82
C ILE A 262 -13.02 5.50 -19.88
N GLU A 263 -13.52 6.05 -18.78
CA GLU A 263 -14.85 6.68 -18.78
C GLU A 263 -14.94 7.91 -19.68
N LYS A 264 -13.88 8.72 -19.73
CA LYS A 264 -13.81 9.88 -20.60
C LYS A 264 -13.81 9.47 -22.07
N GLU A 265 -12.99 8.49 -22.44
CA GLU A 265 -12.96 7.95 -23.80
C GLU A 265 -14.31 7.33 -24.20
N PHE A 266 -14.94 6.58 -23.29
CA PHE A 266 -16.27 6.03 -23.53
C PHE A 266 -17.30 7.13 -23.85
N ARG A 267 -17.35 8.21 -23.06
CA ARG A 267 -18.26 9.34 -23.31
C ARG A 267 -18.01 9.99 -24.67
N GLN A 268 -16.76 10.12 -25.09
CA GLN A 268 -16.41 10.64 -26.40
C GLN A 268 -16.90 9.72 -27.52
N LYS A 269 -16.63 8.41 -27.42
CA LYS A 269 -17.08 7.43 -28.42
C LYS A 269 -18.61 7.35 -28.52
N VAL A 270 -19.34 7.46 -27.41
CA VAL A 270 -20.81 7.55 -27.41
C VAL A 270 -21.27 8.77 -28.21
N HIS A 271 -20.61 9.92 -28.01
CA HIS A 271 -20.92 11.13 -28.76
C HIS A 271 -20.65 10.97 -30.25
N ASP A 272 -19.55 10.34 -30.62
CA ASP A 272 -19.17 10.11 -32.02
C ASP A 272 -20.14 9.14 -32.72
N ILE A 273 -20.54 8.04 -32.06
CA ILE A 273 -21.58 7.11 -32.55
C ILE A 273 -22.90 7.86 -32.75
N LYS A 274 -23.28 8.71 -31.79
CA LYS A 274 -24.50 9.52 -31.86
C LYS A 274 -24.48 10.43 -33.09
N ILE A 275 -23.39 11.16 -33.34
CA ILE A 275 -23.26 12.04 -34.51
C ILE A 275 -23.31 11.23 -35.81
N ALA A 276 -22.57 10.13 -35.88
CA ALA A 276 -22.46 9.31 -37.10
C ALA A 276 -23.81 8.69 -37.52
N ASN A 277 -24.65 8.30 -36.55
CA ASN A 277 -25.94 7.66 -36.82
C ASN A 277 -27.10 8.64 -36.98
N LEU A 278 -26.99 9.86 -36.43
CA LEU A 278 -28.08 10.84 -36.48
C LEU A 278 -28.53 11.14 -37.92
N GLU A 279 -27.59 11.44 -38.81
CA GLU A 279 -27.92 11.79 -40.20
C GLU A 279 -28.38 10.55 -40.99
N THR A 280 -27.76 9.39 -40.76
CA THR A 280 -28.14 8.12 -41.40
C THR A 280 -29.59 7.76 -41.09
N ILE A 281 -29.97 7.75 -39.81
CA ILE A 281 -31.35 7.43 -39.38
C ILE A 281 -32.33 8.46 -39.92
N ARG A 282 -31.96 9.75 -39.92
CA ARG A 282 -32.79 10.82 -40.45
C ARG A 282 -33.07 10.62 -41.94
N VAL A 283 -32.03 10.44 -42.76
CA VAL A 283 -32.17 10.24 -44.21
C VAL A 283 -32.98 8.98 -44.51
N GLU A 284 -32.74 7.89 -43.78
CA GLU A 284 -33.49 6.65 -43.99
C GLU A 284 -34.98 6.81 -43.62
N ALA A 285 -35.28 7.49 -42.51
CA ALA A 285 -36.65 7.82 -42.12
C ALA A 285 -37.35 8.72 -43.14
N GLU A 286 -36.67 9.73 -43.70
CA GLU A 286 -37.18 10.60 -44.76
C GLU A 286 -37.49 9.79 -46.05
N SER A 287 -36.57 8.91 -46.46
CA SER A 287 -36.71 8.11 -47.69
C SER A 287 -37.86 7.10 -47.69
N LYS A 288 -38.27 6.60 -46.51
CA LYS A 288 -39.44 5.70 -46.37
C LYS A 288 -40.78 6.45 -46.47
N TYR A 289 -40.76 7.78 -46.51
CA TYR A 289 -41.92 8.64 -46.74
C TYR A 289 -41.64 9.70 -47.82
N PRO A 290 -41.44 9.30 -49.08
CA PRO A 290 -41.36 10.28 -50.16
C PRO A 290 -42.69 11.03 -50.28
N GLU A 291 -42.60 12.30 -50.67
CA GLU A 291 -43.75 13.21 -50.88
C GLU A 291 -44.86 12.60 -51.77
#